data_AF-A0A8K0M3F2-F1
#
_entry.id   AF-A0A8K0M3F2-F1
#
_cell.length_a   1.000
_cell.length_b   1.000
_cell.length_c   1.000
_cell.angle_alpha   90.00
_cell.angle_beta   90.00
_cell.angle_gamma   90.00
#
_symmetry.space_group_name_H-M   'P 1'
#
loop_
_entity.id
_entity.type
_entity.pdbx_description
1 polymer ?
#
loop_
_entity_poly.entity_id
_entity_poly.type
_entity_poly.pdbx_seq_one_letter_code
_entity_poly.pdbx_strand_id
1 'polypeptide(L)'
;MAYFDTPPQRVHDASTLGPRRRFNASADPEASLPMYRSNVHPFAGRIGANQSFTLDRSDDGELLEKEPDAAPLMPIKELMDLGPLLHVNLWKAAFIEGVGSLMLVYITVWANAAPAVIPTRPTAQLGNFNNAAFLGPLIGGITNFVFLSLFISSFGAVSGAHFNPLITIATFFARLCSLPRMILYLFFQIGGSVLAGLLVRASYGTRDFQVGGCWIYPDEVPVQDAFVIELVAATILLFLAFGVGLDPRQSQIVGPSLAPFLVGLTFGTLTFATAYTRYGYGGAGLNPARCLGVFVGSRFPTWHWVHWVPDILACAIHGLIYCFIPPWSKDPMSGHPLSR
;
A
#
# COMPACT_ATOMS: atom_id res chain seq x y z
N MET A 1 -3.70 -69.26 13.04
CA MET A 1 -4.96 -68.51 12.95
C MET A 1 -4.59 -67.07 12.61
N ALA A 2 -4.36 -66.79 11.33
CA ALA A 2 -5.29 -66.17 10.35
C ALA A 2 -5.34 -64.65 10.58
N TYR A 3 -4.70 -63.74 9.80
CA TYR A 3 -4.62 -63.52 8.34
C TYR A 3 -5.98 -63.37 7.65
N PHE A 4 -6.23 -62.19 7.07
CA PHE A 4 -6.94 -61.86 5.81
C PHE A 4 -7.08 -60.32 5.76
N ASP A 5 -6.30 -59.54 4.99
CA ASP A 5 -6.29 -59.32 3.52
C ASP A 5 -7.64 -58.87 2.93
N THR A 6 -7.69 -57.65 2.38
CA THR A 6 -8.67 -57.23 1.35
C THR A 6 -8.02 -56.30 0.31
N PRO A 7 -8.46 -56.35 -0.96
CA PRO A 7 -7.66 -56.05 -2.16
C PRO A 7 -7.99 -54.67 -2.80
N PRO A 8 -7.29 -54.25 -3.89
CA PRO A 8 -7.46 -52.92 -4.49
C PRO A 8 -8.68 -52.86 -5.42
N GLN A 9 -9.45 -51.77 -5.34
CA GLN A 9 -10.56 -51.52 -6.27
C GLN A 9 -10.14 -50.71 -7.50
N ARG A 10 -10.66 -51.20 -8.63
CA ARG A 10 -10.43 -50.81 -10.03
C ARG A 10 -11.06 -49.46 -10.40
N VAL A 11 -10.41 -48.84 -11.38
CA VAL A 11 -10.95 -47.85 -12.32
C VAL A 11 -12.31 -48.31 -12.86
N HIS A 12 -13.31 -47.43 -12.81
CA HIS A 12 -14.58 -47.61 -13.51
C HIS A 12 -14.91 -46.46 -14.45
N ASP A 13 -15.25 -46.88 -15.66
CA ASP A 13 -15.53 -46.16 -16.90
C ASP A 13 -16.63 -45.12 -16.85
N ALA A 14 -16.42 -44.09 -17.67
CA ALA A 14 -17.42 -43.14 -18.13
C ALA A 14 -18.44 -43.82 -19.05
N SER A 15 -19.62 -44.16 -18.53
CA SER A 15 -20.75 -44.57 -19.39
C SER A 15 -22.12 -44.49 -18.70
N THR A 16 -22.55 -43.33 -18.21
CA THR A 16 -23.99 -43.10 -17.90
C THR A 16 -24.39 -41.62 -18.01
N LEU A 17 -24.49 -41.08 -19.22
CA LEU A 17 -25.29 -39.89 -19.51
C LEU A 17 -26.03 -40.12 -20.83
N GLY A 18 -27.36 -39.98 -20.80
CA GLY A 18 -28.30 -40.35 -21.87
C GLY A 18 -28.13 -39.60 -23.20
N PRO A 19 -28.98 -39.91 -24.21
CA PRO A 19 -28.73 -39.51 -25.59
C PRO A 19 -28.76 -37.98 -25.75
N ARG A 20 -27.60 -37.39 -26.08
CA ARG A 20 -27.48 -36.00 -26.53
C ARG A 20 -28.32 -35.82 -27.79
N ARG A 21 -29.42 -35.06 -27.69
CA ARG A 21 -30.09 -34.46 -28.85
C ARG A 21 -29.05 -33.66 -29.63
N ARG A 22 -28.72 -34.10 -30.85
CA ARG A 22 -28.05 -33.26 -31.85
C ARG A 22 -29.04 -32.15 -32.23
N PHE A 23 -28.88 -30.98 -31.63
CA PHE A 23 -29.45 -29.77 -32.20
C PHE A 23 -28.58 -29.41 -33.42
N ASN A 24 -29.10 -29.72 -34.61
CA ASN A 24 -28.72 -28.99 -35.82
C ASN A 24 -29.26 -27.56 -35.65
N ALA A 25 -28.44 -26.66 -35.11
CA ALA A 25 -28.66 -25.24 -35.22
C ALA A 25 -28.01 -24.80 -36.53
N SER A 26 -28.84 -24.65 -37.56
CA SER A 26 -28.57 -23.76 -38.68
C SER A 26 -28.21 -22.38 -38.13
N ALA A 27 -27.15 -21.80 -38.65
CA ALA A 27 -26.66 -20.48 -38.29
C ALA A 27 -27.74 -19.41 -38.46
N ASP A 28 -28.16 -18.82 -37.35
CA ASP A 28 -28.44 -17.39 -37.29
C ASP A 28 -27.18 -16.73 -36.72
N PRO A 29 -26.68 -15.62 -37.29
CA PRO A 29 -25.60 -14.86 -36.69
C PRO A 29 -26.17 -14.18 -35.44
N GLU A 30 -26.21 -14.91 -34.32
CA GLU A 30 -26.44 -14.33 -33.00
C GLU A 30 -25.47 -13.17 -32.84
N ALA A 31 -26.04 -11.96 -32.77
CA ALA A 31 -25.32 -10.74 -32.45
C ALA A 31 -24.41 -11.03 -31.26
N SER A 32 -23.09 -11.04 -31.50
CA SER A 32 -22.11 -11.31 -30.46
C SER A 32 -22.35 -10.29 -29.35
N LEU A 33 -22.81 -10.77 -28.19
CA LEU A 33 -22.90 -9.94 -27.00
C LEU A 33 -21.55 -9.26 -26.81
N PRO A 34 -21.50 -7.95 -26.48
CA PRO A 34 -20.24 -7.25 -26.35
C PRO A 34 -19.37 -7.96 -25.31
N MET A 35 -18.17 -8.38 -25.74
CA MET A 35 -17.20 -9.02 -24.88
C MET A 35 -16.61 -7.97 -23.93
N TYR A 36 -17.12 -7.91 -22.70
CA TYR A 36 -16.58 -7.02 -21.67
C TYR A 36 -15.24 -7.57 -21.16
N ARG A 37 -14.20 -6.73 -21.20
CA ARG A 37 -12.90 -7.00 -20.58
C ARG A 37 -12.70 -6.10 -19.37
N SER A 38 -11.98 -6.58 -18.37
CA SER A 38 -11.57 -5.73 -17.25
C SER A 38 -10.67 -4.61 -17.75
N ASN A 39 -11.03 -3.36 -17.46
CA ASN A 39 -10.22 -2.21 -17.80
C ASN A 39 -9.19 -1.97 -16.69
N VAL A 40 -8.01 -2.57 -16.83
CA VAL A 40 -6.90 -2.41 -15.88
C VAL A 40 -5.77 -1.65 -16.56
N HIS A 41 -5.47 -0.45 -16.06
CA HIS A 41 -4.35 0.35 -16.53
C HIS A 41 -3.04 -0.15 -15.92
N PRO A 42 -1.96 -0.28 -16.71
CA PRO A 42 -0.66 -0.67 -16.22
C PRO A 42 -0.02 0.43 -15.38
N PHE A 43 0.74 0.03 -14.37
CA PHE A 43 1.44 0.94 -13.46
C PHE A 43 2.53 0.16 -12.73
N ALA A 44 3.80 0.58 -12.88
CA ALA A 44 4.95 -0.10 -12.30
C ALA A 44 5.03 0.04 -10.76
N GLY A 45 4.56 1.17 -10.22
CA GLY A 45 4.53 1.46 -8.78
C GLY A 45 3.41 0.76 -8.01
N ARG A 46 2.73 -0.22 -8.60
CA ARG A 46 1.51 -0.81 -8.05
C ARG A 46 1.80 -1.77 -6.90
N ILE A 47 1.40 -1.41 -5.67
CA ILE A 47 1.52 -2.33 -4.52
C ILE A 47 0.55 -3.50 -4.64
N GLY A 48 -0.67 -3.24 -5.08
CA GLY A 48 -1.65 -4.30 -5.29
C GLY A 48 -1.36 -5.08 -6.57
N ALA A 49 -1.33 -6.41 -6.47
CA ALA A 49 -1.12 -7.36 -7.57
C ALA A 49 0.32 -7.50 -8.11
N ASN A 50 1.35 -7.12 -7.34
CA ASN A 50 2.74 -7.55 -7.49
C ASN A 50 3.26 -7.64 -8.94
N GLN A 51 3.37 -6.49 -9.61
CA GLN A 51 3.98 -6.37 -10.95
C GLN A 51 3.22 -7.06 -12.11
N SER A 52 2.08 -7.73 -11.89
CA SER A 52 1.31 -8.40 -12.97
C SER A 52 0.77 -7.44 -14.05
N PHE A 53 0.81 -6.14 -13.77
CA PHE A 53 0.37 -5.06 -14.66
C PHE A 53 1.51 -4.11 -15.02
N THR A 54 2.75 -4.57 -14.95
CA THR A 54 3.93 -3.79 -15.36
C THR A 54 4.34 -4.22 -16.76
N LEU A 55 4.52 -3.27 -17.66
CA LEU A 55 4.91 -3.53 -19.04
C LEU A 55 6.42 -3.65 -19.17
N ASP A 56 6.87 -4.48 -20.12
CA ASP A 56 8.22 -4.34 -20.63
C ASP A 56 8.29 -3.08 -21.51
N ARG A 57 9.45 -2.42 -21.50
CA ARG A 57 9.67 -1.23 -22.34
C ARG A 57 9.70 -1.55 -23.84
N SER A 58 9.77 -2.82 -24.20
CA SER A 58 9.72 -3.33 -25.57
C SER A 58 8.31 -3.64 -26.09
N ASP A 59 7.29 -3.71 -25.22
CA ASP A 59 5.96 -4.24 -25.60
C ASP A 59 5.08 -3.23 -26.35
N ASP A 60 4.92 -2.00 -25.83
CA ASP A 60 3.97 -1.02 -26.37
C ASP A 60 4.46 0.44 -26.22
N GLY A 61 5.06 0.98 -27.29
CA GLY A 61 5.60 2.34 -27.30
C GLY A 61 4.52 3.43 -27.24
N GLU A 62 3.34 3.22 -27.84
CA GLU A 62 2.28 4.24 -27.86
C GLU A 62 1.65 4.41 -26.47
N LEU A 63 1.49 3.30 -25.74
CA LEU A 63 1.01 3.34 -24.38
C LEU A 63 2.03 3.98 -23.44
N LEU A 64 3.32 3.72 -23.61
CA LEU A 64 4.39 4.32 -22.80
C LEU A 64 4.56 5.84 -23.05
N GLU A 65 4.20 6.33 -24.23
CA GLU A 65 4.13 7.79 -24.48
C GLU A 65 3.02 8.47 -23.66
N LYS A 66 1.90 7.78 -23.43
CA LYS A 66 0.76 8.30 -22.65
C LYS A 66 0.91 8.06 -21.15
N GLU A 67 1.42 6.89 -20.78
CA GLU A 67 1.53 6.38 -19.42
C GLU A 67 2.97 5.89 -19.19
N PRO A 68 3.96 6.79 -19.03
CA PRO A 68 5.38 6.43 -18.93
C PRO A 68 5.68 5.56 -17.70
N ASP A 69 4.86 5.68 -16.66
CA ASP A 69 4.96 4.88 -15.44
C ASP A 69 4.26 3.52 -15.51
N ALA A 70 3.82 3.10 -16.70
CA ALA A 70 3.43 1.70 -16.96
C ALA A 70 4.63 0.73 -16.95
N ALA A 71 5.86 1.24 -17.15
CA ALA A 71 7.10 0.47 -17.09
C ALA A 71 8.09 1.07 -16.07
N PRO A 72 8.96 0.24 -15.48
CA PRO A 72 9.94 0.70 -14.49
C PRO A 72 11.11 1.45 -15.17
N LEU A 73 12.02 1.97 -14.35
CA LEU A 73 13.28 2.58 -14.78
C LEU A 73 13.11 3.79 -15.74
N MET A 74 12.02 4.56 -15.61
CA MET A 74 11.76 5.76 -16.43
C MET A 74 12.95 6.72 -16.46
N PRO A 75 13.53 7.11 -17.62
CA PRO A 75 14.54 8.16 -17.68
C PRO A 75 14.00 9.47 -17.08
N ILE A 76 14.90 10.34 -16.61
CA ILE A 76 14.52 11.60 -15.94
C ILE A 76 13.56 12.44 -16.80
N LYS A 77 13.74 12.42 -18.13
CA LYS A 77 12.85 13.13 -19.06
C LYS A 77 11.40 12.63 -19.00
N GLU A 78 11.18 11.32 -19.00
CA GLU A 78 9.84 10.73 -18.90
C GLU A 78 9.27 10.85 -17.48
N LEU A 79 10.12 10.68 -16.47
CA LEU A 79 9.73 10.82 -15.08
C LEU A 79 9.13 12.20 -14.78
N MET A 80 9.68 13.24 -15.45
CA MET A 80 9.29 14.63 -15.28
C MET A 80 8.28 15.12 -16.34
N ASP A 81 7.88 14.27 -17.28
CA ASP A 81 6.91 14.65 -18.32
C ASP A 81 5.55 14.96 -17.69
N LEU A 82 4.94 16.08 -18.10
CA LEU A 82 3.65 16.55 -17.59
C LEU A 82 2.48 16.18 -18.51
N GLY A 83 2.76 15.61 -19.70
CA GLY A 83 1.74 15.09 -20.62
C GLY A 83 0.65 14.25 -19.94
N PRO A 84 0.99 13.34 -19.02
CA PRO A 84 0.01 12.51 -18.32
C PRO A 84 -1.10 13.26 -17.56
N LEU A 85 -0.90 14.53 -17.20
CA LEU A 85 -1.94 15.36 -16.57
C LEU A 85 -3.17 15.57 -17.47
N LEU A 86 -3.04 15.43 -18.78
CA LEU A 86 -4.14 15.55 -19.74
C LEU A 86 -4.97 14.26 -19.83
N HIS A 87 -4.51 13.16 -19.24
CA HIS A 87 -5.17 11.86 -19.36
C HIS A 87 -6.13 11.59 -18.20
N VAL A 88 -7.41 11.36 -18.55
CA VAL A 88 -8.50 11.15 -17.59
C VAL A 88 -8.27 9.93 -16.68
N ASN A 89 -7.57 8.89 -17.16
CA ASN A 89 -7.32 7.69 -16.37
C ASN A 89 -6.45 7.98 -15.15
N LEU A 90 -5.48 8.90 -15.29
CA LEU A 90 -4.65 9.33 -14.18
C LEU A 90 -5.48 10.03 -13.10
N TRP A 91 -6.40 10.92 -13.51
CA TRP A 91 -7.33 11.58 -12.60
C TRP A 91 -8.29 10.61 -11.91
N LYS A 92 -8.79 9.60 -12.62
CA LYS A 92 -9.62 8.54 -12.03
C LYS A 92 -8.83 7.77 -10.97
N ALA A 93 -7.60 7.37 -11.27
CA ALA A 93 -6.73 6.68 -10.32
C ALA A 93 -6.43 7.54 -9.09
N ALA A 94 -6.12 8.83 -9.29
CA ALA A 94 -5.86 9.76 -8.20
C ALA A 94 -7.11 10.04 -7.34
N PHE A 95 -8.29 10.16 -7.95
CA PHE A 95 -9.56 10.26 -7.22
C PHE A 95 -9.78 9.03 -6.33
N ILE A 96 -9.50 7.83 -6.85
CA ILE A 96 -9.59 6.58 -6.10
C ILE A 96 -8.57 6.52 -4.96
N GLU A 97 -7.37 7.06 -5.13
CA GLU A 97 -6.42 7.27 -4.03
C GLU A 97 -7.00 8.15 -2.93
N GLY A 98 -7.71 9.22 -3.27
CA GLY A 98 -8.38 10.08 -2.30
C GLY A 98 -9.53 9.38 -1.57
N VAL A 99 -10.38 8.65 -2.30
CA VAL A 99 -11.51 7.88 -1.73
C VAL A 99 -10.99 6.78 -0.80
N GLY A 100 -10.00 6.01 -1.23
CA GLY A 100 -9.39 4.97 -0.40
C GLY A 100 -8.64 5.55 0.80
N SER A 101 -7.92 6.68 0.65
CA SER A 101 -7.28 7.37 1.77
C SER A 101 -8.30 7.87 2.79
N LEU A 102 -9.43 8.42 2.34
CA LEU A 102 -10.51 8.83 3.24
C LEU A 102 -10.99 7.66 4.09
N MET A 103 -11.33 6.54 3.46
CA MET A 103 -11.86 5.37 4.16
C MET A 103 -10.81 4.74 5.09
N LEU A 104 -9.58 4.55 4.60
CA LEU A 104 -8.48 3.98 5.37
C LEU A 104 -8.11 4.87 6.57
N VAL A 105 -7.96 6.18 6.36
CA VAL A 105 -7.66 7.11 7.46
C VAL A 105 -8.80 7.12 8.45
N TYR A 106 -10.07 7.23 8.01
CA TYR A 106 -11.21 7.24 8.92
C TYR A 106 -11.22 6.00 9.83
N ILE A 107 -11.12 4.80 9.25
CA ILE A 107 -11.23 3.57 10.02
C ILE A 107 -10.02 3.31 10.91
N THR A 108 -8.80 3.60 10.43
CA THR A 108 -7.58 3.43 11.24
C THR A 108 -7.45 4.50 12.31
N VAL A 109 -7.99 5.70 12.10
CA VAL A 109 -8.07 6.71 13.15
C VAL A 109 -9.10 6.30 14.20
N TRP A 110 -10.29 5.89 13.78
CA TRP A 110 -11.35 5.45 14.68
C TRP A 110 -10.91 4.30 15.58
N ALA A 111 -10.29 3.26 15.00
CA ALA A 111 -9.81 2.09 15.73
C ALA A 111 -8.67 2.39 16.72
N ASN A 112 -7.96 3.51 16.53
CA ASN A 112 -6.80 3.89 17.34
C ASN A 112 -7.04 5.17 18.18
N ALA A 113 -8.27 5.68 18.21
CA ALA A 113 -8.61 6.90 18.94
C ALA A 113 -8.65 6.62 20.45
N ALA A 114 -8.08 7.53 21.22
CA ALA A 114 -8.12 7.54 22.67
C ALA A 114 -8.31 8.98 23.17
N PRO A 115 -8.78 9.17 24.42
CA PRO A 115 -8.79 10.51 25.03
C PRO A 115 -7.40 11.15 24.95
N ALA A 116 -7.35 12.46 24.71
CA ALA A 116 -6.10 13.24 24.63
C ALA A 116 -5.47 13.48 26.01
N VAL A 117 -5.13 12.39 26.69
CA VAL A 117 -4.45 12.37 28.00
C VAL A 117 -3.21 11.52 27.90
N ILE A 118 -2.14 11.94 28.60
CA ILE A 118 -0.92 11.15 28.63
C ILE A 118 -1.22 9.80 29.33
N PRO A 119 -0.79 8.66 28.78
CA PRO A 119 -0.97 7.38 29.44
C PRO A 119 -0.29 7.35 30.82
N THR A 120 -0.75 6.45 31.68
CA THR A 120 -0.13 6.22 32.99
C THR A 120 1.31 5.74 32.80
N ARG A 121 2.24 6.21 33.64
CA ARG A 121 3.65 5.82 33.55
C ARG A 121 3.83 4.32 33.85
N PRO A 122 4.63 3.59 33.05
CA PRO A 122 5.08 2.22 33.36
C PRO A 122 5.61 2.06 34.78
N THR A 123 5.37 0.92 35.42
CA THR A 123 6.01 0.59 36.71
C THR A 123 7.36 -0.10 36.47
N ALA A 124 8.23 -0.09 37.49
CA ALA A 124 9.53 -0.76 37.41
C ALA A 124 9.42 -2.28 37.20
N GLN A 125 8.36 -2.91 37.73
CA GLN A 125 8.18 -4.36 37.72
C GLN A 125 7.69 -4.90 36.37
N LEU A 126 6.71 -4.22 35.77
CA LEU A 126 6.03 -4.68 34.57
C LEU A 126 6.44 -3.89 33.32
N GLY A 127 7.16 -2.78 33.50
CA GLY A 127 7.63 -1.92 32.43
C GLY A 127 6.48 -1.53 31.49
N ASN A 128 6.76 -1.56 30.20
CA ASN A 128 5.85 -1.13 29.15
C ASN A 128 4.58 -2.00 29.03
N PHE A 129 4.54 -3.18 29.67
CA PHE A 129 3.38 -4.07 29.62
C PHE A 129 2.30 -3.72 30.66
N ASN A 130 2.52 -2.70 31.49
CA ASN A 130 1.67 -2.40 32.65
C ASN A 130 0.55 -1.37 32.42
N ASN A 131 0.23 -1.00 31.19
CA ASN A 131 -0.81 0.01 30.96
C ASN A 131 -1.51 -0.13 29.61
N ALA A 132 -2.60 0.64 29.45
CA ALA A 132 -3.34 0.74 28.20
C ALA A 132 -2.50 1.25 27.02
N ALA A 133 -1.33 1.86 27.25
CA ALA A 133 -0.39 2.25 26.20
C ALA A 133 0.23 1.04 25.49
N PHE A 134 0.14 -0.17 26.04
CA PHE A 134 0.45 -1.40 25.31
C PHE A 134 -0.76 -1.94 24.52
N LEU A 135 -1.95 -1.93 25.13
CA LEU A 135 -3.17 -2.49 24.53
C LEU A 135 -3.62 -1.74 23.29
N GLY A 136 -3.56 -0.40 23.32
CA GLY A 136 -3.90 0.45 22.16
C GLY A 136 -3.08 0.08 20.92
N PRO A 137 -1.74 0.11 20.99
CA PRO A 137 -0.86 -0.36 19.93
C PRO A 137 -1.06 -1.81 19.50
N LEU A 138 -1.36 -2.73 20.41
CA LEU A 138 -1.59 -4.13 20.07
C LEU A 138 -2.81 -4.28 19.15
N ILE A 139 -3.93 -3.67 19.55
CA ILE A 139 -5.16 -3.67 18.74
C ILE A 139 -4.94 -2.84 17.47
N GLY A 140 -4.27 -1.70 17.60
CA GLY A 140 -3.95 -0.79 16.51
C GLY A 140 -3.11 -1.43 15.41
N GLY A 141 -2.04 -2.14 15.78
CA GLY A 141 -1.18 -2.86 14.84
C GLY A 141 -1.92 -3.95 14.09
N ILE A 142 -2.73 -4.77 14.79
CA ILE A 142 -3.52 -5.83 14.17
C ILE A 142 -4.58 -5.25 13.22
N THR A 143 -5.33 -4.24 13.66
CA THR A 143 -6.39 -3.63 12.84
C THR A 143 -5.82 -2.88 11.64
N ASN A 144 -4.73 -2.12 11.81
CA ASN A 144 -4.05 -1.45 10.70
C ASN A 144 -3.53 -2.45 9.67
N PHE A 145 -2.96 -3.57 10.12
CA PHE A 145 -2.56 -4.67 9.23
C PHE A 145 -3.74 -5.19 8.41
N VAL A 146 -4.83 -5.59 9.07
CA VAL A 146 -5.99 -6.18 8.40
C VAL A 146 -6.61 -5.19 7.42
N PHE A 147 -6.90 -3.96 7.86
CA PHE A 147 -7.49 -2.95 6.99
C PHE A 147 -6.59 -2.63 5.82
N LEU A 148 -5.31 -2.34 6.04
CA LEU A 148 -4.40 -1.98 4.95
C LEU A 148 -4.30 -3.10 3.91
N SER A 149 -4.21 -4.37 4.35
CA SER A 149 -4.21 -5.53 3.45
C SER A 149 -5.47 -5.57 2.57
N LEU A 150 -6.64 -5.36 3.17
CA LEU A 150 -7.93 -5.37 2.46
C LEU A 150 -8.06 -4.18 1.49
N PHE A 151 -7.64 -2.98 1.90
CA PHE A 151 -7.65 -1.80 1.04
C PHE A 151 -6.72 -1.98 -0.16
N ILE A 152 -5.49 -2.48 0.06
CA ILE A 152 -4.56 -2.75 -1.05
C ILE A 152 -5.15 -3.80 -2.00
N SER A 153 -5.75 -4.86 -1.46
CA SER A 153 -6.36 -5.92 -2.28
C SER A 153 -7.56 -5.42 -3.09
N SER A 154 -8.37 -4.52 -2.52
CA SER A 154 -9.61 -4.04 -3.14
C SER A 154 -9.38 -2.95 -4.17
N PHE A 155 -8.42 -2.06 -3.93
CA PHE A 155 -8.18 -0.87 -4.76
C PHE A 155 -6.92 -0.98 -5.62
N GLY A 156 -6.08 -1.98 -5.36
CA GLY A 156 -4.84 -2.22 -6.07
C GLY A 156 -5.02 -2.19 -7.57
N ALA A 157 -5.97 -2.97 -8.10
CA ALA A 157 -6.28 -3.07 -9.53
C ALA A 157 -6.79 -1.77 -10.19
N VAL A 158 -7.03 -0.70 -9.42
CA VAL A 158 -7.45 0.61 -9.95
C VAL A 158 -6.33 1.64 -9.86
N SER A 159 -5.80 1.93 -8.66
CA SER A 159 -4.81 3.00 -8.46
C SER A 159 -3.41 2.51 -8.07
N GLY A 160 -3.27 1.23 -7.70
CA GLY A 160 -2.08 0.72 -7.03
C GLY A 160 -2.09 0.87 -5.52
N ALA A 161 -3.14 1.50 -4.97
CA ALA A 161 -3.46 1.55 -3.55
C ALA A 161 -2.31 2.02 -2.67
N HIS A 162 -1.73 3.18 -3.00
CA HIS A 162 -0.66 3.76 -2.17
C HIS A 162 -1.23 4.26 -0.84
N PHE A 163 -2.32 5.05 -0.91
CA PHE A 163 -3.05 5.66 0.21
C PHE A 163 -2.18 6.40 1.23
N ASN A 164 -0.96 6.76 0.81
CA ASN A 164 0.10 7.20 1.69
C ASN A 164 1.12 8.02 0.89
N PRO A 165 1.33 9.30 1.27
CA PRO A 165 2.39 10.12 0.73
C PRO A 165 3.77 9.50 0.80
N LEU A 166 4.11 8.83 1.91
CA LEU A 166 5.42 8.17 2.10
C LEU A 166 5.68 7.14 0.99
N ILE A 167 4.67 6.30 0.71
CA ILE A 167 4.76 5.29 -0.35
C ILE A 167 4.83 5.95 -1.73
N THR A 168 3.96 6.92 -2.00
CA THR A 168 3.89 7.59 -3.30
C THR A 168 5.19 8.31 -3.64
N ILE A 169 5.74 9.06 -2.69
CA ILE A 169 7.02 9.76 -2.85
C ILE A 169 8.15 8.73 -3.01
N ALA A 170 8.16 7.65 -2.24
CA ALA A 170 9.16 6.58 -2.40
C ALA A 170 9.11 5.94 -3.80
N THR A 171 7.92 5.69 -4.35
CA THR A 171 7.79 5.13 -5.71
C THR A 171 8.29 6.10 -6.79
N PHE A 172 8.14 7.42 -6.57
CA PHE A 172 8.72 8.43 -7.45
C PHE A 172 10.26 8.42 -7.39
N PHE A 173 10.85 8.42 -6.19
CA PHE A 173 12.30 8.30 -6.01
C PHE A 173 12.87 6.98 -6.56
N ALA A 174 12.07 5.90 -6.53
CA ALA A 174 12.40 4.61 -7.13
C ALA A 174 12.18 4.54 -8.66
N ARG A 175 11.70 5.63 -9.29
CA ARG A 175 11.39 5.72 -10.73
C ARG A 175 10.31 4.72 -11.20
N LEU A 176 9.34 4.47 -10.32
CA LEU A 176 8.17 3.62 -10.56
C LEU A 176 6.86 4.43 -10.66
N CYS A 177 6.90 5.72 -10.33
CA CYS A 177 5.77 6.64 -10.37
C CYS A 177 6.22 7.96 -11.00
N SER A 178 5.48 8.45 -12.01
CA SER A 178 5.79 9.71 -12.68
C SER A 178 5.50 10.92 -11.78
N LEU A 179 6.13 12.06 -12.07
CA LEU A 179 5.89 13.31 -11.34
C LEU A 179 4.40 13.72 -11.35
N PRO A 180 3.68 13.71 -12.50
CA PRO A 180 2.24 13.97 -12.53
C PRO A 180 1.43 13.10 -11.60
N ARG A 181 1.68 11.79 -11.63
CA ARG A 181 0.96 10.83 -10.78
C ARG A 181 1.25 11.09 -9.32
N MET A 182 2.50 11.29 -8.95
CA MET A 182 2.88 11.62 -7.59
C MET A 182 2.15 12.86 -7.09
N ILE A 183 2.16 13.96 -7.85
CA ILE A 183 1.50 15.22 -7.46
C ILE A 183 0.00 15.01 -7.26
N LEU A 184 -0.68 14.37 -8.22
CA LEU A 184 -2.12 14.12 -8.12
C LEU A 184 -2.46 13.17 -6.96
N TYR A 185 -1.70 12.09 -6.78
CA TYR A 185 -1.91 11.15 -5.68
C TYR A 185 -1.75 11.88 -4.34
N LEU A 186 -0.70 12.67 -4.16
CA LEU A 186 -0.50 13.46 -2.94
C LEU A 186 -1.66 14.41 -2.68
N PHE A 187 -2.12 15.15 -3.70
CA PHE A 187 -3.24 16.07 -3.57
C PHE A 187 -4.52 15.36 -3.08
N PHE A 188 -4.89 14.25 -3.73
CA PHE A 188 -6.09 13.51 -3.38
C PHE A 188 -5.97 12.73 -2.07
N GLN A 189 -4.81 12.14 -1.76
CA GLN A 189 -4.55 11.45 -0.49
C GLN A 189 -4.67 12.43 0.69
N ILE A 190 -4.07 13.62 0.56
CA ILE A 190 -4.18 14.69 1.56
C ILE A 190 -5.64 15.13 1.70
N GLY A 191 -6.32 15.42 0.59
CA GLY A 191 -7.73 15.84 0.62
C GLY A 191 -8.65 14.80 1.26
N GLY A 192 -8.49 13.52 0.93
CA GLY A 192 -9.22 12.41 1.53
C GLY A 192 -8.97 12.29 3.03
N SER A 193 -7.71 12.43 3.46
CA SER A 193 -7.35 12.37 4.87
C SER A 193 -7.88 13.56 5.69
N VAL A 194 -7.84 14.77 5.13
CA VAL A 194 -8.44 15.97 5.74
C VAL A 194 -9.93 15.76 5.97
N LEU A 195 -10.66 15.25 4.96
CA LEU A 195 -12.09 14.96 5.08
C LEU A 195 -12.34 13.85 6.12
N ALA A 196 -11.52 12.79 6.13
CA ALA A 196 -11.60 11.74 7.14
C ALA A 196 -11.43 12.29 8.57
N GLY A 197 -10.47 13.18 8.79
CA GLY A 197 -10.27 13.85 10.08
C GLY A 197 -11.49 14.65 10.56
N LEU A 198 -12.11 15.40 9.64
CA LEU A 198 -13.34 16.15 9.93
C LEU A 198 -14.52 15.20 10.25
N LEU A 199 -14.64 14.09 9.52
CA LEU A 199 -15.66 13.07 9.76
C LEU A 199 -15.43 12.36 11.11
N VAL A 200 -14.18 12.02 11.45
CA VAL A 200 -13.85 11.46 12.77
C VAL A 200 -14.25 12.42 13.87
N ARG A 201 -13.90 13.72 13.76
CA ARG A 201 -14.31 14.73 14.74
C ARG A 201 -15.83 14.78 14.90
N ALA A 202 -16.56 14.75 13.79
CA ALA A 202 -18.03 14.76 13.80
C ALA A 202 -18.60 13.51 14.48
N SER A 203 -18.06 12.31 14.17
CA SER A 203 -18.49 11.04 14.74
C SER A 203 -18.08 10.86 16.21
N TYR A 204 -16.92 11.39 16.60
CA TYR A 204 -16.38 11.29 17.96
C TYR A 204 -16.99 12.32 18.92
N GLY A 205 -17.54 13.43 18.38
CA GLY A 205 -18.25 14.45 19.15
C GLY A 205 -17.36 15.45 19.89
N THR A 206 -16.04 15.34 19.79
CA THR A 206 -15.08 16.27 20.39
C THR A 206 -13.79 16.35 19.55
N ARG A 207 -12.97 17.37 19.83
CA ARG A 207 -11.59 17.50 19.32
C ARG A 207 -10.54 16.92 20.27
N ASP A 208 -10.95 16.52 21.48
CA ASP A 208 -10.05 16.13 22.57
C ASP A 208 -9.72 14.64 22.53
N PHE A 209 -9.20 14.20 21.38
CA PHE A 209 -8.72 12.85 21.16
C PHE A 209 -7.32 12.87 20.56
N GLN A 210 -6.57 11.81 20.87
CA GLN A 210 -5.28 11.48 20.27
C GLN A 210 -5.41 10.12 19.58
N VAL A 211 -4.49 9.83 18.66
CA VAL A 211 -4.57 8.63 17.83
C VAL A 211 -3.20 7.99 17.75
N GLY A 212 -3.11 6.69 18.00
CA GLY A 212 -1.84 5.94 17.86
C GLY A 212 -1.10 6.28 16.55
N GLY A 213 0.21 6.51 16.66
CA GLY A 213 1.09 7.00 15.59
C GLY A 213 1.12 8.51 15.40
N CYS A 214 0.14 9.27 15.94
CA CYS A 214 -0.03 10.69 15.68
C CYS A 214 -0.22 11.50 16.96
N TRP A 215 0.63 11.27 17.97
CA TRP A 215 0.77 12.13 19.15
C TRP A 215 2.16 11.98 19.78
N ILE A 216 2.64 13.09 20.35
CA ILE A 216 3.90 13.18 21.09
C ILE A 216 3.64 14.14 22.25
N TYR A 217 4.11 13.81 23.45
CA TYR A 217 4.19 14.75 24.58
C TYR A 217 5.64 15.26 24.67
N PRO A 218 5.93 16.49 24.19
CA PRO A 218 7.31 16.97 24.05
C PRO A 218 8.09 17.10 25.37
N ASP A 219 7.37 17.25 26.49
CA ASP A 219 7.97 17.28 27.83
C ASP A 219 8.58 15.93 28.24
N GLU A 220 8.14 14.83 27.62
CA GLU A 220 8.62 13.47 27.89
C GLU A 220 9.52 12.92 26.77
N VAL A 221 9.27 13.36 25.53
CA VAL A 221 9.96 12.92 24.32
C VAL A 221 10.37 14.13 23.52
N PRO A 222 11.67 14.50 23.53
CA PRO A 222 12.20 15.53 22.67
C PRO A 222 11.83 15.26 21.20
N VAL A 223 11.45 16.32 20.48
CA VAL A 223 11.03 16.24 19.07
C VAL A 223 12.12 15.61 18.19
N GLN A 224 13.39 15.77 18.56
CA GLN A 224 14.55 15.19 17.87
C GLN A 224 14.58 13.65 17.99
N ASP A 225 14.23 13.09 19.16
CA ASP A 225 14.15 11.65 19.36
C ASP A 225 13.05 11.05 18.46
N ALA A 226 11.89 11.70 18.42
CA ALA A 226 10.78 11.29 17.55
C ALA A 226 11.15 11.35 16.07
N PHE A 227 11.90 12.37 15.64
CA PHE A 227 12.41 12.48 14.27
C PHE A 227 13.26 11.25 13.87
N VAL A 228 14.16 10.80 14.75
CA VAL A 228 15.00 9.62 14.48
C VAL A 228 14.15 8.36 14.39
N ILE A 229 13.17 8.20 15.30
CA ILE A 229 12.27 7.04 15.29
C ILE A 229 11.45 7.01 13.99
N GLU A 230 10.85 8.13 13.58
CA GLU A 230 10.09 8.23 12.33
C GLU A 230 10.98 7.92 11.12
N LEU A 231 12.19 8.49 11.04
CA LEU A 231 13.11 8.26 9.92
C LEU A 231 13.47 6.77 9.77
N VAL A 232 13.84 6.12 10.88
CA VAL A 232 14.24 4.70 10.87
C VAL A 232 13.02 3.82 10.60
N ALA A 233 11.88 4.08 11.22
CA ALA A 233 10.67 3.29 11.01
C ALA A 233 10.14 3.43 9.58
N ALA A 234 10.13 4.64 9.01
CA ALA A 234 9.80 4.88 7.61
C ALA A 234 10.77 4.17 6.67
N THR A 235 12.08 4.21 6.95
CA THR A 235 13.07 3.48 6.16
C THR A 235 12.79 1.97 6.17
N ILE A 236 12.57 1.37 7.34
CA ILE A 236 12.24 -0.05 7.46
C ILE A 236 10.94 -0.37 6.70
N LEU A 237 9.90 0.46 6.84
CA LEU A 237 8.64 0.29 6.12
C LEU A 237 8.87 0.27 4.61
N LEU A 238 9.64 1.22 4.06
CA LEU A 238 9.92 1.28 2.63
C LEU A 238 10.65 0.03 2.15
N PHE A 239 11.72 -0.41 2.83
CA PHE A 239 12.45 -1.63 2.44
C PHE A 239 11.59 -2.88 2.47
N LEU A 240 10.80 -3.07 3.52
CA LEU A 240 9.93 -4.24 3.66
C LEU A 240 8.76 -4.19 2.67
N ALA A 241 8.07 -3.05 2.55
CA ALA A 241 6.93 -2.89 1.65
C ALA A 241 7.33 -2.98 0.17
N PHE A 242 8.45 -2.38 -0.24
CA PHE A 242 8.96 -2.54 -1.60
C PHE A 242 9.46 -3.96 -1.84
N GLY A 243 10.16 -4.56 -0.88
CA GLY A 243 10.65 -5.94 -1.00
C GLY A 243 9.53 -6.96 -1.23
N VAL A 244 8.42 -6.86 -0.49
CA VAL A 244 7.30 -7.81 -0.63
C VAL A 244 6.24 -7.40 -1.64
N GLY A 245 6.13 -6.10 -1.95
CA GLY A 245 5.05 -5.55 -2.78
C GLY A 245 5.45 -5.10 -4.18
N LEU A 246 6.72 -4.70 -4.39
CA LEU A 246 7.17 -4.05 -5.62
C LEU A 246 8.44 -4.66 -6.23
N ASP A 247 9.15 -5.53 -5.52
CA ASP A 247 10.38 -6.14 -6.02
C ASP A 247 10.05 -7.30 -7.00
N PRO A 248 10.37 -7.16 -8.30
CA PRO A 248 10.10 -8.19 -9.31
C PRO A 248 10.80 -9.51 -9.00
N ARG A 249 11.91 -9.49 -8.24
CA ARG A 249 12.65 -10.70 -7.85
C ARG A 249 11.86 -11.57 -6.88
N GLN A 250 10.88 -11.00 -6.18
CA GLN A 250 9.98 -11.70 -5.26
C GLN A 250 8.65 -12.11 -5.89
N SER A 251 8.41 -11.74 -7.17
CA SER A 251 7.13 -11.95 -7.86
C SER A 251 6.67 -13.42 -7.86
N GLN A 252 7.60 -14.37 -8.04
CA GLN A 252 7.28 -15.80 -8.09
C GLN A 252 6.96 -16.41 -6.71
N ILE A 253 7.52 -15.84 -5.63
CA ILE A 253 7.38 -16.37 -4.26
C ILE A 253 6.17 -15.75 -3.57
N VAL A 254 6.03 -14.43 -3.65
CA VAL A 254 4.94 -13.69 -3.02
C VAL A 254 3.71 -13.68 -3.93
N GLY A 255 3.90 -13.41 -5.22
CA GLY A 255 2.80 -13.30 -6.17
C GLY A 255 1.82 -12.15 -5.87
N PRO A 256 0.79 -11.98 -6.71
CA PRO A 256 -0.16 -10.87 -6.63
C PRO A 256 -1.09 -10.92 -5.41
N SER A 257 -1.38 -12.13 -4.89
CA SER A 257 -2.35 -12.32 -3.81
C SER A 257 -1.76 -12.13 -2.41
N LEU A 258 -0.49 -12.50 -2.19
CA LEU A 258 0.14 -12.40 -0.86
C LEU A 258 0.79 -11.03 -0.62
N ALA A 259 1.18 -10.31 -1.68
CA ALA A 259 1.81 -8.99 -1.56
C ALA A 259 0.99 -7.98 -0.73
N PRO A 260 -0.33 -7.78 -0.99
CA PRO A 260 -1.15 -6.89 -0.17
C PRO A 260 -1.13 -7.24 1.32
N PHE A 261 -1.18 -8.53 1.64
CA PHE A 261 -1.15 -9.04 3.00
C PHE A 261 0.19 -8.74 3.68
N LEU A 262 1.32 -9.01 3.02
CA LEU A 262 2.64 -8.77 3.61
C LEU A 262 2.96 -7.28 3.77
N VAL A 263 2.47 -6.42 2.88
CA VAL A 263 2.59 -4.96 3.03
C VAL A 263 1.77 -4.49 4.23
N GLY A 264 0.53 -4.97 4.37
CA GLY A 264 -0.27 -4.72 5.57
C GLY A 264 0.42 -5.20 6.84
N LEU A 265 0.98 -6.42 6.83
CA LEU A 265 1.65 -7.03 7.98
C LEU A 265 2.87 -6.21 8.40
N THR A 266 3.65 -5.75 7.42
CA THR A 266 4.78 -4.85 7.63
C THR A 266 4.34 -3.58 8.38
N PHE A 267 3.31 -2.91 7.86
CA PHE A 267 2.81 -1.66 8.46
C PHE A 267 2.26 -1.87 9.87
N GLY A 268 1.45 -2.91 10.08
CA GLY A 268 0.87 -3.22 11.40
C GLY A 268 1.93 -3.62 12.42
N THR A 269 2.94 -4.39 12.00
CA THR A 269 4.06 -4.78 12.87
C THR A 269 4.88 -3.58 13.31
N LEU A 270 5.18 -2.65 12.39
CA LEU A 270 5.91 -1.41 12.74
C LEU A 270 5.08 -0.46 13.60
N THR A 271 3.78 -0.34 13.32
CA THR A 271 2.84 0.40 14.18
C THR A 271 2.92 -0.14 15.61
N PHE A 272 2.82 -1.45 15.78
CA PHE A 272 2.89 -2.07 17.09
C PHE A 272 4.26 -1.87 17.75
N ALA A 273 5.36 -2.21 17.06
CA ALA A 273 6.71 -2.20 17.62
C ALA A 273 7.17 -0.81 18.13
N THR A 274 6.69 0.26 17.50
CA THR A 274 7.12 1.63 17.83
C THR A 274 6.25 2.31 18.89
N ALA A 275 5.02 1.82 19.14
CA ALA A 275 4.00 2.60 19.84
C ALA A 275 3.86 2.33 21.35
N TYR A 276 4.50 1.30 21.89
CA TYR A 276 4.45 1.01 23.34
C TYR A 276 5.80 1.13 24.05
N THR A 277 6.91 1.25 23.32
CA THR A 277 8.26 1.12 23.87
C THR A 277 8.80 2.41 24.51
N ARG A 278 8.38 3.57 24.01
CA ARG A 278 8.78 4.90 24.51
C ARG A 278 7.60 5.62 25.17
N TYR A 279 7.67 5.81 26.49
CA TYR A 279 6.69 6.63 27.21
C TYR A 279 6.63 8.05 26.64
N GLY A 280 5.43 8.60 26.49
CA GLY A 280 5.20 9.93 25.91
C GLY A 280 5.20 9.99 24.37
N TYR A 281 5.33 8.84 23.70
CA TYR A 281 5.30 8.72 22.24
C TYR A 281 4.20 7.76 21.77
N GLY A 282 3.41 8.18 20.78
CA GLY A 282 2.31 7.37 20.24
C GLY A 282 2.70 6.30 19.24
N GLY A 283 3.99 6.16 18.93
CA GLY A 283 4.50 5.33 17.83
C GLY A 283 4.75 6.11 16.55
N ALA A 284 5.43 5.45 15.60
CA ALA A 284 5.69 6.02 14.28
C ALA A 284 4.39 6.21 13.51
N GLY A 285 4.22 7.38 12.89
CA GLY A 285 3.04 7.73 12.11
C GLY A 285 2.96 6.94 10.81
N LEU A 286 4.11 6.76 10.13
CA LEU A 286 4.29 5.99 8.90
C LEU A 286 3.40 6.40 7.71
N ASN A 287 2.59 7.45 7.86
CA ASN A 287 1.70 8.03 6.86
C ASN A 287 1.48 9.52 7.18
N PRO A 288 2.16 10.44 6.48
CA PRO A 288 2.07 11.87 6.75
C PRO A 288 0.65 12.41 6.61
N ALA A 289 -0.08 11.96 5.57
CA ALA A 289 -1.46 12.38 5.34
C ALA A 289 -2.37 11.92 6.48
N ARG A 290 -2.23 10.68 6.98
CA ARG A 290 -3.02 10.18 8.12
C ARG A 290 -2.87 11.09 9.33
N CYS A 291 -1.64 11.42 9.73
CA CYS A 291 -1.44 12.30 10.88
C CYS A 291 -1.93 13.73 10.63
N LEU A 292 -1.79 14.26 9.41
CA LEU A 292 -2.42 15.52 9.03
C LEU A 292 -3.94 15.49 9.25
N GLY A 293 -4.61 14.42 8.80
CA GLY A 293 -6.06 14.22 9.01
C GLY A 293 -6.43 14.19 10.49
N VAL A 294 -5.67 13.46 11.31
CA VAL A 294 -5.84 13.44 12.77
C VAL A 294 -5.83 14.86 13.34
N PHE A 295 -4.81 15.66 13.03
CA PHE A 295 -4.65 16.99 13.60
C PHE A 295 -5.67 18.03 13.09
N VAL A 296 -6.18 17.85 11.86
CA VAL A 296 -7.34 18.61 11.37
C VAL A 296 -8.59 18.32 12.22
N GLY A 297 -8.82 17.04 12.52
CA GLY A 297 -9.94 16.60 13.37
C GLY A 297 -9.77 16.98 14.85
N SER A 298 -8.55 16.91 15.37
CA SER A 298 -8.21 17.18 16.77
C SER A 298 -7.56 18.56 16.95
N ARG A 299 -6.30 18.64 17.37
CA ARG A 299 -5.54 19.86 17.61
C ARG A 299 -4.22 19.80 16.84
N PHE A 300 -3.83 20.92 16.23
CA PHE A 300 -2.63 21.00 15.40
C PHE A 300 -1.37 21.26 16.25
N PRO A 301 -0.38 20.35 16.28
CA PRO A 301 0.85 20.57 17.02
C PRO A 301 1.88 21.34 16.19
N THR A 302 2.74 22.10 16.87
CA THR A 302 3.88 22.82 16.25
C THR A 302 4.93 21.88 15.67
N TRP A 303 5.01 20.64 16.18
CA TRP A 303 5.95 19.62 15.76
C TRP A 303 5.43 18.72 14.61
N HIS A 304 4.27 19.02 14.01
CA HIS A 304 3.67 18.20 12.95
C HIS A 304 4.61 17.87 11.78
N TRP A 305 5.57 18.75 11.49
CA TRP A 305 6.58 18.56 10.44
C TRP A 305 7.39 17.26 10.60
N VAL A 306 7.47 16.71 11.81
CA VAL A 306 8.14 15.42 12.10
C VAL A 306 7.47 14.24 11.40
N HIS A 307 6.21 14.34 10.99
CA HIS A 307 5.60 13.27 10.18
C HIS A 307 5.83 13.43 8.69
N TRP A 308 6.55 14.46 8.24
CA TRP A 308 6.78 14.72 6.81
C TRP A 308 8.27 14.69 6.45
N VAL A 309 9.09 15.46 7.18
CA VAL A 309 10.51 15.63 6.85
C VAL A 309 11.30 14.31 6.93
N PRO A 310 11.24 13.51 8.01
CA PRO A 310 11.96 12.24 8.06
C PRO A 310 11.42 11.22 7.05
N ASP A 311 10.12 11.23 6.76
CA ASP A 311 9.51 10.37 5.75
C ASP A 311 10.06 10.67 4.35
N ILE A 312 10.14 11.96 3.96
CA ILE A 312 10.74 12.38 2.68
C ILE A 312 12.22 12.01 2.63
N LEU A 313 12.95 12.16 3.73
CA LEU A 313 14.35 11.75 3.81
C LEU A 313 14.50 10.23 3.67
N ALA A 314 13.62 9.44 4.27
CA ALA A 314 13.57 7.99 4.08
C ALA A 314 13.30 7.62 2.61
N CYS A 315 12.38 8.31 1.92
CA CYS A 315 12.15 8.12 0.49
C CYS A 315 13.41 8.36 -0.34
N ALA A 316 14.15 9.43 -0.05
CA ALA A 316 15.39 9.76 -0.76
C ALA A 316 16.47 8.71 -0.51
N ILE A 317 16.68 8.28 0.73
CA ILE A 317 17.62 7.20 1.10
C ILE A 317 17.26 5.90 0.38
N HIS A 318 15.98 5.50 0.46
CA HIS A 318 15.48 4.31 -0.20
C HIS A 318 15.67 4.37 -1.71
N GLY A 319 15.31 5.48 -2.35
CA GLY A 319 15.47 5.69 -3.80
C GLY A 319 16.93 5.66 -4.26
N LEU A 320 17.84 6.24 -3.50
CA LEU A 320 19.29 6.14 -3.77
C LEU A 320 19.75 4.68 -3.77
N ILE A 321 19.36 3.90 -2.75
CA ILE A 321 19.70 2.48 -2.66
C ILE A 321 19.06 1.69 -3.81
N TYR A 322 17.81 2.00 -4.15
CA TYR A 322 17.12 1.43 -5.32
C TYR A 322 17.84 1.73 -6.64
N CYS A 323 18.45 2.90 -6.77
CA CYS A 323 19.26 3.25 -7.94
C CYS A 323 20.61 2.50 -7.97
N PHE A 324 21.25 2.31 -6.82
CA PHE A 324 22.52 1.58 -6.72
C PHE A 324 22.34 0.07 -6.89
N ILE A 325 21.21 -0.48 -6.44
CA ILE A 325 20.88 -1.91 -6.50
C ILE A 325 19.50 -2.05 -7.18
N PRO A 326 19.41 -1.81 -8.50
CA PRO A 326 18.14 -1.83 -9.20
C PRO A 326 17.54 -3.24 -9.21
N PRO A 327 16.25 -3.40 -8.85
CA PRO A 327 15.59 -4.71 -8.92
C PRO A 327 15.38 -5.21 -10.35
N TRP A 328 15.34 -4.30 -11.33
CA TRP A 328 15.25 -4.61 -12.75
C TRP A 328 16.62 -4.51 -13.41
N SER A 329 16.99 -5.53 -14.17
CA SER A 329 18.12 -5.51 -15.10
C SER A 329 17.62 -5.40 -16.53
N LYS A 330 18.35 -4.69 -17.39
CA LYS A 330 18.13 -4.79 -18.84
C LYS A 330 18.50 -6.21 -19.29
N ASP A 331 17.63 -6.88 -20.04
CA ASP A 331 17.98 -8.15 -20.67
C ASP A 331 19.09 -7.91 -21.73
N PRO A 332 20.29 -8.49 -21.58
CA PRO A 332 21.37 -8.35 -22.55
C PRO A 332 20.99 -8.85 -23.95
N MET A 333 20.00 -9.75 -24.06
CA MET A 333 19.62 -10.43 -25.31
C MET A 333 18.61 -9.65 -26.16
N SER A 334 17.97 -8.61 -25.62
CA SER A 334 16.99 -7.77 -26.32
C SER A 334 17.58 -6.94 -27.48
N GLY A 335 18.91 -6.94 -27.66
CA GLY A 335 19.61 -6.24 -28.74
C GLY A 335 19.97 -7.08 -29.96
N HIS A 336 19.70 -8.39 -29.98
CA HIS A 336 19.91 -9.22 -31.16
C HIS A 336 18.59 -9.47 -31.89
N PRO A 337 18.38 -8.95 -33.12
CA PRO A 337 17.40 -9.57 -33.98
C PRO A 337 17.84 -11.02 -34.15
N LEU A 338 16.99 -11.97 -33.74
CA LEU A 338 17.12 -13.36 -34.13
C LEU A 338 16.88 -13.45 -35.64
N SER A 339 17.88 -13.05 -36.42
CA SER A 339 18.01 -13.37 -37.83
C SER A 339 19.04 -14.48 -37.96
N ARG A 340 18.55 -15.72 -38.08
CA ARG A 340 18.98 -16.68 -39.10
C ARG A 340 18.07 -17.89 -39.12
#